data_AF-A0A9P1DPR5-F1
#
_entry.id   AF-A0A9P1DPR5-F1
#
_cell.length_a   1.000
_cell.length_b   1.000
_cell.length_c   1.000
_cell.angle_alpha   90.00
_cell.angle_beta   90.00
_cell.angle_gamma   90.00
#
_symmetry.space_group_name_H-M   'P 1'
#
loop_
_entity.id
_entity.type
_entity.pdbx_description
1 polymer ?
#
loop_
_entity_poly.entity_id
_entity_poly.type
_entity_poly.pdbx_seq_one_letter_code
_entity_poly.pdbx_strand_id
1 'polypeptide(L)'
;NGQLATAPRKKPLLRGRSGSFSHLSKDGRPKAGKSDEGPIRTANTAVTVASLLLNTPPLSSSPSPVLFRLRVACQSFGTTVHVSANAELSVNGSETCAAQAAEQITYSLPMGAQGNQTDGQLLLEGFPAIPFAVAHSKVGSTFIGSCGRWRYTALATPHWDWRHSVERPTEGKAADLELAGGVLSVQLRAATSAEVKRCCQQQALQDAQETGDYDELHAQLTKARLASVDLEHLERAEEKLKLMRKQRMHVAAGCGKDELRQQMSWELITAPQGSDTERPCPVTDCPCNEPCNPGEVLSIISGAVDQCLGPGADRLLFESLVEAALASEEGSVWPAGGKLIFSAFDRNQSVNALVRTLESANQQRCAQMMLKLVQSSEATYGGFVSAVQVNFHCTGESFHDQHRDVYGAKQRAGPNCACSFKECVGTVCYSLGSSRLCRLCSMVDSFSALKPCGDSCQGREEHRWLRSGDAMFFNAKWNQNHTHGIPKMSSGSGPRISVAFLLGAS
;
A
#
# COMPACT_ATOMS: atom_id res chain seq x y z
N ASN A 1 -18.01 -19.49 -59.75
CA ASN A 1 -18.65 -19.97 -58.50
C ASN A 1 -17.88 -19.39 -57.32
N GLY A 2 -18.11 -18.17 -56.80
CA GLY A 2 -19.29 -17.33 -56.83
C GLY A 2 -20.09 -17.51 -55.53
N GLN A 3 -19.62 -16.96 -54.40
CA GLN A 3 -20.50 -16.47 -53.33
C GLN A 3 -19.74 -15.53 -52.37
N LEU A 4 -20.15 -14.26 -52.42
CA LEU A 4 -19.82 -13.20 -51.49
C LEU A 4 -20.58 -13.42 -50.17
N ALA A 5 -19.97 -13.06 -49.05
CA ALA A 5 -20.67 -12.77 -47.80
C ALA A 5 -20.25 -11.39 -47.27
N THR A 6 -21.28 -10.63 -46.92
CA THR A 6 -21.35 -9.19 -46.74
C THR A 6 -21.02 -8.73 -45.32
N ALA A 7 -20.37 -7.57 -45.21
CA ALA A 7 -20.21 -6.79 -43.99
C ALA A 7 -21.53 -6.12 -43.52
N PRO A 8 -21.69 -5.78 -42.24
CA PRO A 8 -22.67 -4.80 -41.81
C PRO A 8 -22.06 -3.43 -41.48
N ARG A 9 -22.87 -2.41 -41.77
CA ARG A 9 -22.61 -0.97 -41.78
C ARG A 9 -22.62 -0.33 -40.39
N LYS A 10 -21.83 0.74 -40.28
CA LYS A 10 -21.89 1.84 -39.29
C LYS A 10 -23.23 2.59 -39.31
N LYS A 11 -23.62 3.19 -38.16
CA LYS A 11 -24.23 4.55 -37.97
C LYS A 11 -24.55 4.81 -36.46
N PRO A 12 -24.88 6.05 -35.99
CA PRO A 12 -23.88 7.05 -35.55
C PRO A 12 -24.16 7.69 -34.16
N LEU A 13 -23.19 8.51 -33.71
CA LEU A 13 -23.25 9.70 -32.83
C LEU A 13 -24.55 10.04 -32.07
N LEU A 14 -24.41 10.23 -30.75
CA LEU A 14 -25.20 11.21 -29.99
C LEU A 14 -24.31 12.03 -29.04
N ARG A 15 -24.55 13.34 -29.10
CA ARG A 15 -23.94 14.44 -28.36
C ARG A 15 -24.31 14.40 -26.86
N GLY A 16 -23.32 14.74 -26.03
CA GLY A 16 -23.32 15.93 -25.17
C GLY A 16 -24.32 16.01 -24.02
N ARG A 17 -23.79 16.14 -22.79
CA ARG A 17 -24.25 17.15 -21.82
C ARG A 17 -23.22 17.38 -20.72
N SER A 18 -22.56 18.53 -20.83
CA SER A 18 -21.98 19.30 -19.74
C SER A 18 -23.08 19.78 -18.80
N GLY A 19 -22.85 19.72 -17.50
CA GLY A 19 -23.76 20.23 -16.48
C GLY A 19 -23.00 20.74 -15.26
N SER A 20 -22.34 21.89 -15.43
CA SER A 20 -21.87 22.76 -14.35
C SER A 20 -23.05 23.33 -13.57
N PHE A 21 -23.01 23.29 -12.24
CA PHE A 21 -23.83 24.15 -11.39
C PHE A 21 -22.94 24.88 -10.39
N SER A 22 -22.68 26.14 -10.71
CA SER A 22 -22.30 27.21 -9.78
C SER A 22 -23.42 28.23 -9.80
N HIS A 23 -23.95 28.62 -8.63
CA HIS A 23 -24.13 30.02 -8.22
C HIS A 23 -25.03 30.22 -6.98
N LEU A 24 -24.54 31.14 -6.11
CA LEU A 24 -25.24 32.25 -5.43
C LEU A 24 -26.36 31.88 -4.42
N SER A 25 -26.21 32.07 -3.11
CA SER A 25 -26.06 33.34 -2.36
C SER A 25 -26.94 34.50 -2.85
N LYS A 26 -27.97 34.84 -2.08
CA LYS A 26 -28.26 36.22 -1.61
C LYS A 26 -29.45 36.29 -0.66
N ASP A 27 -29.16 36.80 0.53
CA ASP A 27 -29.86 37.85 1.30
C ASP A 27 -31.37 38.07 1.13
N GLY A 28 -32.06 38.18 2.29
CA GLY A 28 -33.40 38.74 2.38
C GLY A 28 -33.98 38.84 3.80
N ARG A 29 -33.46 39.77 4.62
CA ARG A 29 -34.26 40.51 5.63
C ARG A 29 -34.58 41.90 5.02
N PRO A 30 -35.67 42.62 5.36
CA PRO A 30 -36.15 42.93 6.71
C PRO A 30 -37.72 42.91 6.80
N LYS A 31 -38.48 43.36 7.81
CA LYS A 31 -38.47 44.56 8.67
C LYS A 31 -39.58 44.43 9.74
N ALA A 32 -39.48 45.28 10.76
CA ALA A 32 -40.29 45.36 11.97
C ALA A 32 -41.68 46.02 11.81
N GLY A 33 -42.54 45.87 12.83
CA GLY A 33 -43.65 46.79 13.10
C GLY A 33 -44.59 46.38 14.26
N LYS A 34 -44.52 47.15 15.37
CA LYS A 34 -45.59 47.75 16.21
C LYS A 34 -46.68 46.84 16.84
N SER A 35 -46.82 46.73 18.17
CA SER A 35 -47.22 47.69 19.24
C SER A 35 -48.74 47.88 19.38
N ASP A 36 -49.28 47.53 20.56
CA ASP A 36 -50.44 48.12 21.28
C ASP A 36 -50.52 47.38 22.65
N GLU A 37 -50.17 47.97 23.80
CA GLU A 37 -50.87 48.95 24.65
C GLU A 37 -52.26 48.54 25.16
N GLY A 38 -52.38 48.40 26.49
CA GLY A 38 -53.63 48.34 27.25
C GLY A 38 -53.43 47.89 28.72
N PRO A 39 -54.17 48.44 29.71
CA PRO A 39 -53.55 49.00 30.92
C PRO A 39 -53.97 48.43 32.29
N ILE A 40 -53.10 48.67 33.28
CA ILE A 40 -53.30 49.11 34.69
C ILE A 40 -54.34 48.40 35.57
N ARG A 41 -53.89 47.82 36.70
CA ARG A 41 -54.38 48.16 38.06
C ARG A 41 -53.47 47.61 39.18
N THR A 42 -52.95 48.55 39.97
CA THR A 42 -52.27 48.38 41.25
C THR A 42 -53.28 48.16 42.39
N ALA A 43 -52.93 47.31 43.36
CA ALA A 43 -53.40 47.41 44.73
C ALA A 43 -52.29 46.95 45.69
N ASN A 44 -51.87 47.88 46.56
CA ASN A 44 -50.94 47.67 47.66
C ASN A 44 -51.64 46.93 48.80
N THR A 45 -50.97 45.94 49.39
CA THR A 45 -51.16 45.60 50.80
C THR A 45 -49.81 45.24 51.40
N ALA A 46 -49.34 46.07 52.33
CA ALA A 46 -48.16 45.81 53.14
C ALA A 46 -48.51 44.79 54.24
N VAL A 47 -47.69 43.74 54.37
CA VAL A 47 -47.65 42.89 55.58
C VAL A 47 -46.19 42.69 56.00
N THR A 48 -45.91 43.35 57.12
CA THR A 48 -44.91 43.19 58.18
C THR A 48 -43.76 42.18 58.04
N VAL A 49 -42.56 42.74 58.23
CA VAL A 49 -41.25 42.12 58.50
C VAL A 49 -41.26 41.50 59.90
N ALA A 50 -41.50 40.18 60.05
CA ALA A 50 -41.22 39.46 61.31
C ALA A 50 -41.26 37.92 61.27
N SER A 51 -41.43 37.23 60.12
CA SER A 51 -41.71 35.77 60.17
C SER A 51 -41.02 34.90 59.10
N LEU A 52 -39.91 35.35 58.51
CA LEU A 52 -39.20 34.60 57.45
C LEU A 52 -37.72 34.32 57.75
N LEU A 53 -37.33 34.31 59.03
CA LEU A 53 -35.95 34.05 59.48
C LEU A 53 -35.70 32.67 60.12
N LEU A 54 -36.62 31.70 59.96
CA LEU A 54 -36.41 30.34 60.43
C LEU A 54 -37.01 29.35 59.42
N ASN A 55 -36.35 29.20 58.27
CA ASN A 55 -36.36 28.00 57.41
C ASN A 55 -35.44 28.25 56.21
N THR A 56 -34.16 28.48 56.46
CA THR A 56 -33.13 28.21 55.46
C THR A 56 -32.94 26.70 55.40
N PRO A 57 -33.32 26.01 54.31
CA PRO A 57 -32.77 24.68 54.04
C PRO A 57 -31.24 24.84 53.94
N PRO A 58 -30.45 23.79 54.25
CA PRO A 58 -29.02 23.88 54.06
C PRO A 58 -28.77 24.28 52.61
N LEU A 59 -27.84 25.22 52.39
CA LEU A 59 -27.25 25.51 51.09
C LEU A 59 -26.87 24.16 50.47
N SER A 60 -27.76 23.65 49.61
CA SER A 60 -27.44 22.62 48.65
C SER A 60 -26.26 23.19 47.91
N SER A 61 -25.09 22.58 48.11
CA SER A 61 -23.97 22.75 47.22
C SER A 61 -24.52 22.56 45.81
N SER A 62 -24.59 23.64 45.04
CA SER A 62 -24.87 23.54 43.62
C SER A 62 -23.84 22.53 43.08
N PRO A 63 -24.26 21.42 42.45
CA PRO A 63 -23.29 20.47 41.94
C PRO A 63 -22.34 21.23 41.03
N SER A 64 -21.05 21.20 41.37
CA SER A 64 -20.00 21.80 40.54
C SER A 64 -20.27 21.42 39.09
N PRO A 65 -20.30 22.38 38.13
CA PRO A 65 -20.68 22.07 36.77
C PRO A 65 -19.72 21.02 36.21
N VAL A 66 -20.26 19.84 35.92
CA VAL A 66 -19.51 18.73 35.35
C VAL A 66 -19.23 19.08 33.90
N LEU A 67 -18.02 19.59 33.63
CA LEU A 67 -17.59 19.97 32.28
C LEU A 67 -17.29 18.77 31.38
N PHE A 68 -16.93 17.63 31.99
CA PHE A 68 -16.54 16.42 31.26
C PHE A 68 -17.10 15.16 31.95
N ARG A 69 -17.54 14.16 31.17
CA ARG A 69 -17.89 12.84 31.69
C ARG A 69 -17.28 11.78 30.81
N LEU A 70 -16.72 10.73 31.42
CA LEU A 70 -16.28 9.55 30.69
C LEU A 70 -17.30 8.42 30.88
N ARG A 71 -17.67 7.75 29.79
CA ARG A 71 -18.45 6.52 29.82
C ARG A 71 -17.65 5.44 29.15
N VAL A 72 -17.40 4.33 29.83
CA VAL A 72 -16.63 3.22 29.30
C VAL A 72 -17.51 1.98 29.27
N ALA A 73 -17.70 1.41 28.09
CA ALA A 73 -18.41 0.16 27.89
C ALA A 73 -17.44 -0.88 27.35
N CYS A 74 -17.16 -1.92 28.14
CA CYS A 74 -16.30 -3.03 27.79
C CYS A 74 -17.13 -4.19 27.26
N GLN A 75 -17.18 -4.44 25.96
CA GLN A 75 -17.97 -5.55 25.41
C GLN A 75 -17.20 -6.87 25.40
N SER A 76 -15.91 -6.83 25.06
CA SER A 76 -15.14 -8.04 24.74
C SER A 76 -14.04 -8.39 25.73
N PHE A 77 -13.45 -7.40 26.42
CA PHE A 77 -12.33 -7.59 27.35
C PHE A 77 -12.36 -6.51 28.43
N GLY A 78 -11.77 -6.81 29.60
CA GLY A 78 -11.54 -5.80 30.63
C GLY A 78 -10.32 -4.94 30.30
N THR A 79 -10.29 -3.70 30.79
CA THR A 79 -9.17 -2.80 30.57
C THR A 79 -8.99 -1.85 31.75
N THR A 80 -7.77 -1.37 31.94
CA THR A 80 -7.54 -0.19 32.77
C THR A 80 -7.58 1.06 31.92
N VAL A 81 -8.42 2.02 32.34
CA VAL A 81 -8.57 3.32 31.70
C VAL A 81 -7.91 4.38 32.56
N HIS A 82 -6.94 5.07 31.96
CA HIS A 82 -6.30 6.23 32.53
C HIS A 82 -6.68 7.47 31.72
N VAL A 83 -7.14 8.51 32.41
CA VAL A 83 -7.39 9.82 31.78
C VAL A 83 -6.44 10.83 32.39
N SER A 84 -5.73 11.56 31.53
CA SER A 84 -4.97 12.74 31.91
C SER A 84 -5.53 13.95 31.16
N ALA A 85 -5.87 15.01 31.89
CA ALA A 85 -6.12 16.33 31.32
C ALA A 85 -4.96 17.25 31.72
N ASN A 86 -4.70 18.31 30.93
CA ASN A 86 -3.54 19.20 31.08
C ASN A 86 -3.13 19.49 32.54
N ALA A 87 -1.81 19.51 32.77
CA ALA A 87 -1.13 19.41 34.07
C ALA A 87 -1.56 20.38 35.19
N GLU A 88 -2.27 21.46 34.88
CA GLU A 88 -2.82 22.40 35.87
C GLU A 88 -4.13 21.91 36.51
N LEU A 89 -4.82 20.96 35.90
CA LEU A 89 -6.06 20.34 36.38
C LEU A 89 -5.74 18.89 36.72
N SER A 90 -5.17 18.65 37.90
CA SER A 90 -4.72 17.32 38.35
C SER A 90 -5.89 16.34 38.56
N VAL A 91 -6.53 15.89 37.49
CA VAL A 91 -7.48 14.78 37.49
C VAL A 91 -6.76 13.60 36.85
N ASN A 92 -5.94 12.93 37.65
CA ASN A 92 -5.39 11.62 37.31
C ASN A 92 -6.37 10.58 37.83
N GLY A 93 -7.15 10.03 36.91
CA GLY A 93 -8.07 8.93 37.19
C GLY A 93 -7.53 7.63 36.63
N SER A 94 -7.55 6.57 37.42
CA SER A 94 -7.29 5.20 36.98
C SER A 94 -8.42 4.33 37.47
N GLU A 95 -9.18 3.73 36.54
CA GLU A 95 -10.22 2.78 36.89
C GLU A 95 -10.13 1.56 35.99
N THR A 96 -10.39 0.38 36.56
CA THR A 96 -10.36 -0.90 35.84
C THR A 96 -11.78 -1.33 35.55
N CYS A 97 -12.15 -1.34 34.27
CA CYS A 97 -13.47 -1.77 33.84
C CYS A 97 -13.45 -3.26 33.49
N ALA A 98 -14.36 -4.03 34.10
CA ALA A 98 -14.48 -5.47 33.82
C ALA A 98 -15.03 -5.74 32.41
N ALA A 99 -14.73 -6.92 31.85
CA ALA A 99 -15.32 -7.37 30.58
C ALA A 99 -16.86 -7.50 30.71
N GLN A 100 -17.59 -7.18 29.64
CA GLN A 100 -19.06 -7.19 29.58
C GLN A 100 -19.75 -6.24 30.56
N ALA A 101 -19.02 -5.27 31.12
CA ALA A 101 -19.55 -4.24 32.01
C ALA A 101 -19.66 -2.89 31.27
N ALA A 102 -20.70 -2.13 31.62
CA ALA A 102 -20.80 -0.72 31.29
C ALA A 102 -20.60 0.08 32.58
N GLU A 103 -19.49 0.81 32.67
CA GLU A 103 -19.15 1.64 33.80
C GLU A 103 -19.16 3.11 33.39
N GLN A 104 -19.85 3.94 34.18
CA GLN A 104 -19.84 5.38 33.98
C GLN A 104 -18.87 6.00 34.99
N ILE A 105 -17.77 6.53 34.46
CA ILE A 105 -16.71 7.14 35.26
C ILE A 105 -16.85 8.66 35.17
N THR A 106 -17.25 9.29 36.27
CA THR A 106 -17.50 10.73 36.27
C THR A 106 -16.27 11.50 36.74
N TYR A 107 -15.52 12.05 35.79
CA TYR A 107 -14.42 12.97 36.08
C TYR A 107 -14.91 14.41 36.16
N SER A 108 -14.99 14.96 37.37
CA SER A 108 -15.33 16.36 37.55
C SER A 108 -14.06 17.21 37.45
N LEU A 109 -13.90 17.96 36.35
CA LEU A 109 -12.85 18.98 36.25
C LEU A 109 -13.25 20.21 37.07
N PRO A 110 -12.40 20.71 37.99
CA PRO A 110 -12.69 21.93 38.71
C PRO A 110 -12.72 23.12 37.75
N MET A 111 -13.73 23.97 37.92
CA MET A 111 -14.12 25.10 37.06
C MET A 111 -13.07 26.24 36.97
N GLY A 112 -11.83 26.00 37.42
CA GLY A 112 -10.72 26.95 37.42
C GLY A 112 -9.83 26.92 36.16
N ALA A 113 -10.18 26.09 35.16
CA ALA A 113 -9.45 26.04 33.89
C ALA A 113 -9.55 27.40 33.17
N GLN A 114 -8.55 28.26 33.33
CA GLN A 114 -8.43 29.50 32.56
C GLN A 114 -8.14 29.14 31.10
N GLY A 115 -9.17 29.05 30.25
CA GLY A 115 -8.97 28.75 28.84
C GLY A 115 -10.26 28.54 28.03
N ASN A 116 -10.16 28.62 26.71
CA ASN A 116 -11.27 28.36 25.79
C ASN A 116 -11.56 26.86 25.59
N GLN A 117 -10.65 25.98 26.01
CA GLN A 117 -10.74 24.53 25.88
C GLN A 117 -9.92 23.81 26.96
N THR A 118 -10.26 22.55 27.25
CA THR A 118 -9.40 21.62 27.97
C THR A 118 -8.87 20.58 27.01
N ASP A 119 -7.55 20.51 26.89
CA ASP A 119 -6.84 19.46 26.18
C ASP A 119 -6.48 18.32 27.14
N GLY A 120 -6.56 17.08 26.66
CA GLY A 120 -6.24 15.89 27.43
C GLY A 120 -5.85 14.71 26.56
N GLN A 121 -5.48 13.62 27.21
CA GLN A 121 -5.16 12.35 26.61
C GLN A 121 -5.88 11.22 27.35
N LEU A 122 -6.45 10.31 26.57
CA LEU A 122 -6.99 9.05 27.05
C LEU A 122 -5.96 7.96 26.82
N LEU A 123 -5.59 7.27 27.89
CA LEU A 123 -4.65 6.15 27.91
C LEU A 123 -5.45 4.89 28.23
N LEU A 124 -5.65 4.04 27.22
CA LEU A 124 -6.28 2.73 27.37
C LEU A 124 -5.21 1.66 27.33
N GLU A 125 -5.29 0.65 28.20
CA GLU A 125 -4.29 -0.41 28.26
C GLU A 125 -4.12 -1.11 26.90
N GLY A 126 -2.90 -1.04 26.34
CA GLY A 126 -2.55 -1.61 25.05
C GLY A 126 -2.86 -0.73 23.84
N PHE A 127 -3.41 0.47 24.01
CA PHE A 127 -3.63 1.43 22.93
C PHE A 127 -2.58 2.56 22.96
N PRO A 128 -2.30 3.20 21.80
CA PRO A 128 -1.57 4.47 21.81
C PRO A 128 -2.39 5.56 22.53
N ALA A 129 -1.71 6.58 23.05
CA ALA A 129 -2.37 7.72 23.68
C ALA A 129 -3.32 8.42 22.70
N ILE A 130 -4.57 8.64 23.11
CA ILE A 130 -5.62 9.22 22.27
C ILE A 130 -5.85 10.66 22.73
N PRO A 131 -5.42 11.68 21.97
CA PRO A 131 -5.64 13.06 22.36
C PRO A 131 -7.13 13.43 22.21
N PHE A 132 -7.60 14.33 23.06
CA PHE A 132 -8.92 14.93 22.95
C PHE A 132 -8.89 16.38 23.43
N ALA A 133 -9.86 17.17 22.98
CA ALA A 133 -10.11 18.51 23.50
C ALA A 133 -11.60 18.73 23.70
N VAL A 134 -11.95 19.46 24.76
CA VAL A 134 -13.34 19.85 25.07
C VAL A 134 -13.39 21.37 25.14
N ALA A 135 -14.14 21.99 24.24
CA ALA A 135 -14.33 23.44 24.25
C ALA A 135 -15.28 23.87 25.37
N HIS A 136 -14.89 24.93 26.11
CA HIS A 136 -15.71 25.54 27.17
C HIS A 136 -16.49 26.77 26.69
N SER A 137 -16.11 27.29 25.52
CA SER A 137 -16.72 28.47 24.90
C SER A 137 -16.87 28.26 23.39
N LYS A 138 -17.53 29.21 22.72
CA LYS A 138 -17.67 29.21 21.25
C LYS A 138 -16.34 29.39 20.50
N VAL A 139 -15.24 29.63 21.22
CA VAL A 139 -13.93 29.94 20.65
C VAL A 139 -13.01 28.70 20.62
N GLY A 140 -13.33 27.65 21.36
CA GLY A 140 -12.57 26.39 21.37
C GLY A 140 -13.07 25.34 20.38
N SER A 141 -12.24 24.35 20.06
CA SER A 141 -12.63 23.19 19.25
C SER A 141 -12.75 21.93 20.10
N THR A 142 -13.93 21.31 20.09
CA THR A 142 -14.12 19.98 20.69
C THR A 142 -13.71 18.90 19.71
N PHE A 143 -12.79 18.01 20.09
CA PHE A 143 -12.37 16.92 19.23
C PHE A 143 -11.84 15.69 19.98
N ILE A 144 -11.72 14.57 19.26
CA ILE A 144 -11.05 13.36 19.69
C ILE A 144 -10.24 12.73 18.56
N GLY A 145 -9.02 12.28 18.87
CA GLY A 145 -8.03 11.80 17.91
C GLY A 145 -7.38 12.95 17.14
N SER A 146 -8.17 13.76 16.43
CA SER A 146 -7.68 14.92 15.69
C SER A 146 -8.71 16.03 15.56
N CYS A 147 -8.24 17.27 15.36
CA CYS A 147 -9.07 18.48 15.31
C CYS A 147 -10.28 18.32 14.35
N GLY A 148 -11.48 18.67 14.83
CA GLY A 148 -12.72 18.59 14.07
C GLY A 148 -13.41 17.22 14.05
N ARG A 149 -12.79 16.17 14.61
CA ARG A 149 -13.43 14.85 14.77
C ARG A 149 -14.11 14.74 16.12
N TRP A 150 -15.38 14.36 16.13
CA TRP A 150 -16.14 14.04 17.35
C TRP A 150 -16.37 12.53 17.50
N ARG A 151 -15.99 11.74 16.50
CA ARG A 151 -15.91 10.27 16.55
C ARG A 151 -14.54 9.81 16.07
N TYR A 152 -14.02 8.78 16.71
CA TYR A 152 -12.72 8.19 16.38
C TYR A 152 -12.70 6.72 16.79
N THR A 153 -12.00 5.88 16.05
CA THR A 153 -11.78 4.47 16.45
C THR A 153 -10.28 4.29 16.64
N ALA A 154 -9.84 4.11 17.89
CA ALA A 154 -8.47 3.75 18.18
C ALA A 154 -8.29 2.24 18.01
N LEU A 155 -7.17 1.83 17.43
CA LEU A 155 -6.86 0.43 17.16
C LEU A 155 -5.57 0.03 17.86
N ALA A 156 -5.52 -1.23 18.30
CA ALA A 156 -4.36 -1.81 18.94
C ALA A 156 -4.16 -3.26 18.49
N THR A 157 -2.93 -3.62 18.15
CA THR A 157 -2.49 -4.98 17.85
C THR A 157 -1.18 -5.26 18.59
N PRO A 158 -0.81 -6.52 18.82
CA PRO A 158 0.58 -6.86 19.16
C PRO A 158 1.54 -6.22 18.16
N HIS A 159 2.72 -5.80 18.63
CA HIS A 159 3.74 -5.20 17.77
C HIS A 159 4.13 -6.18 16.66
N TRP A 160 3.96 -5.75 15.41
CA TRP A 160 4.27 -6.56 14.25
C TRP A 160 5.63 -6.18 13.64
N ASP A 161 6.63 -7.04 13.81
CA ASP A 161 7.90 -6.90 13.09
C ASP A 161 7.77 -7.39 11.66
N TRP A 162 7.29 -6.48 10.82
CA TRP A 162 7.00 -6.74 9.42
C TRP A 162 8.28 -6.89 8.56
N ARG A 163 9.46 -6.47 9.05
CA ARG A 163 10.75 -6.60 8.33
C ARG A 163 11.29 -8.01 8.41
N HIS A 164 11.28 -8.59 9.60
CA HIS A 164 11.84 -9.93 9.84
C HIS A 164 10.83 -11.05 9.58
N SER A 165 9.81 -10.78 8.76
CA SER A 165 8.89 -11.81 8.29
C SER A 165 8.12 -12.51 9.41
N VAL A 166 7.92 -11.85 10.56
CA VAL A 166 7.05 -12.34 11.62
C VAL A 166 5.61 -12.40 11.11
N GLU A 167 4.88 -13.45 11.52
CA GLU A 167 3.49 -13.63 11.15
C GLU A 167 2.67 -12.38 11.54
N ARG A 168 1.86 -11.89 10.60
CA ARG A 168 1.04 -10.70 10.84
C ARG A 168 -0.01 -11.03 11.90
N PRO A 169 -0.21 -10.16 12.91
CA PRO A 169 -1.31 -10.32 13.85
C PRO A 169 -2.66 -10.53 13.13
N THR A 170 -3.42 -11.50 13.61
CA THR A 170 -4.78 -11.82 13.12
C THR A 170 -5.86 -11.25 14.04
N GLU A 171 -5.47 -10.86 15.26
CA GLU A 171 -6.35 -10.36 16.31
C GLU A 171 -5.91 -8.96 16.76
N GLY A 172 -6.86 -8.19 17.27
CA GLY A 172 -6.62 -6.84 17.77
C GLY A 172 -7.80 -6.31 18.58
N LYS A 173 -7.60 -5.14 19.16
CA LYS A 173 -8.57 -4.42 19.98
C LYS A 173 -8.97 -3.12 19.27
N ALA A 174 -10.23 -2.75 19.40
CA ALA A 174 -10.75 -1.47 18.93
C ALA A 174 -11.45 -0.74 20.10
N ALA A 175 -11.22 0.55 20.17
CA ALA A 175 -11.94 1.46 21.06
C ALA A 175 -12.68 2.46 20.16
N ASP A 176 -14.01 2.38 20.11
CA ASP A 176 -14.83 3.37 19.43
C ASP A 176 -15.13 4.51 20.40
N LEU A 177 -14.73 5.72 20.03
CA LEU A 177 -14.80 6.90 20.87
C LEU A 177 -15.73 7.93 20.25
N GLU A 178 -16.60 8.52 21.07
CA GLU A 178 -17.54 9.56 20.68
C GLU A 178 -17.56 10.67 21.73
N LEU A 179 -17.33 11.90 21.30
CA LEU A 179 -17.34 13.08 22.16
C LEU A 179 -18.55 13.96 21.82
N ALA A 180 -19.56 13.94 22.70
CA ALA A 180 -20.81 14.68 22.51
C ALA A 180 -21.29 15.32 23.81
N GLY A 181 -21.58 16.63 23.79
CA GLY A 181 -22.15 17.34 24.95
C GLY A 181 -21.30 17.28 26.21
N GLY A 182 -19.96 17.31 26.07
CA GLY A 182 -19.03 17.14 27.20
C GLY A 182 -18.90 15.70 27.71
N VAL A 183 -19.51 14.72 27.04
CA VAL A 183 -19.41 13.30 27.39
C VAL A 183 -18.52 12.61 26.37
N LEU A 184 -17.41 12.03 26.83
CA LEU A 184 -16.62 11.08 26.06
C LEU A 184 -17.15 9.67 26.34
N SER A 185 -17.70 9.03 25.32
CA SER A 185 -18.13 7.63 25.36
C SER A 185 -17.08 6.76 24.67
N VAL A 186 -16.69 5.67 25.31
CA VAL A 186 -15.68 4.72 24.85
C VAL A 186 -16.31 3.33 24.84
N GLN A 187 -16.34 2.67 23.69
CA GLN A 187 -16.81 1.30 23.53
C GLN A 187 -15.66 0.40 23.08
N LEU A 188 -15.33 -0.58 23.90
CA LEU A 188 -14.23 -1.51 23.65
C LEU A 188 -14.74 -2.83 23.11
N ARG A 189 -14.19 -3.24 21.97
CA ARG A 189 -14.56 -4.46 21.26
C ARG A 189 -13.35 -5.11 20.58
N ALA A 190 -13.50 -6.35 20.15
CA ALA A 190 -12.56 -6.95 19.21
C ALA A 190 -12.50 -6.12 17.91
N ALA A 191 -11.29 -5.93 17.39
CA ALA A 191 -11.10 -5.32 16.08
C ALA A 191 -11.54 -6.31 14.99
N THR A 192 -12.15 -5.78 13.93
CA THR A 192 -12.44 -6.53 12.71
C THR A 192 -11.14 -6.85 11.96
N SER A 193 -11.15 -7.86 11.09
CA SER A 193 -9.97 -8.23 10.27
C SER A 193 -9.46 -7.07 9.41
N ALA A 194 -10.37 -6.21 8.91
CA ALA A 194 -10.01 -5.01 8.16
C ALA A 194 -9.32 -3.95 9.04
N GLU A 195 -9.77 -3.78 10.28
CA GLU A 195 -9.15 -2.87 11.26
C GLU A 195 -7.78 -3.38 11.71
N VAL A 196 -7.64 -4.68 12.01
CA VAL A 196 -6.33 -5.30 12.31
C VAL A 196 -5.36 -5.04 11.16
N LYS A 197 -5.78 -5.31 9.91
CA LYS A 197 -4.95 -5.02 8.72
C LYS A 197 -4.53 -3.55 8.63
N ARG A 198 -5.45 -2.62 8.89
CA ARG A 198 -5.17 -1.17 8.88
C ARG A 198 -4.18 -0.78 9.98
N CYS A 199 -4.38 -1.28 11.20
CA CYS A 199 -3.51 -1.00 12.35
C CYS A 199 -2.08 -1.53 12.10
N CYS A 200 -1.94 -2.78 11.68
CA CYS A 200 -0.65 -3.37 11.30
C CYS A 200 0.05 -2.56 10.20
N GLN A 201 -0.68 -2.09 9.20
CA GLN A 201 -0.09 -1.31 8.11
C GLN A 201 0.28 0.13 8.53
N GLN A 202 -0.49 0.73 9.44
CA GLN A 202 -0.13 2.01 10.06
C GLN A 202 1.15 1.88 10.88
N GLN A 203 1.29 0.80 11.66
CA GLN A 203 2.52 0.52 12.40
C GLN A 203 3.72 0.38 11.45
N ALA A 204 3.59 -0.42 10.39
CA ALA A 204 4.65 -0.56 9.39
C ALA A 204 5.04 0.76 8.72
N LEU A 205 4.08 1.67 8.50
CA LEU A 205 4.35 3.02 8.01
C LEU A 205 5.10 3.89 9.02
N GLN A 206 4.81 3.75 10.32
CA GLN A 206 5.54 4.45 11.38
C GLN A 206 6.98 3.93 11.48
N ASP A 207 7.16 2.61 11.53
CA ASP A 207 8.48 1.98 11.59
C ASP A 207 9.36 2.35 10.38
N ALA A 208 8.77 2.44 9.18
CA ALA A 208 9.48 2.87 7.97
C ALA A 208 9.80 4.37 7.94
N GLN A 209 9.01 5.20 8.63
CA GLN A 209 9.41 6.60 8.81
C GLN A 209 10.67 6.68 9.66
N GLU A 210 10.89 5.78 10.61
CA GLU A 210 12.03 5.86 11.53
C GLU A 210 13.36 5.40 10.91
N THR A 211 13.35 4.56 9.87
CA THR A 211 14.60 4.04 9.27
C THR A 211 15.39 5.07 8.48
N GLY A 212 14.69 6.01 7.84
CA GLY A 212 15.29 6.88 6.85
C GLY A 212 15.62 6.17 5.53
N ASP A 213 15.10 4.97 5.26
CA ASP A 213 15.18 4.35 3.93
C ASP A 213 14.03 4.87 3.05
N TYR A 214 14.40 5.47 1.91
CA TYR A 214 13.43 6.09 0.99
C TYR A 214 12.49 5.07 0.35
N ASP A 215 13.04 3.96 -0.15
CA ASP A 215 12.28 2.95 -0.89
C ASP A 215 11.35 2.18 0.06
N GLU A 216 11.81 1.93 1.28
CA GLU A 216 11.04 1.31 2.34
C GLU A 216 9.82 2.18 2.72
N LEU A 217 10.05 3.47 3.02
CA LEU A 217 8.98 4.40 3.36
C LEU A 217 7.99 4.58 2.20
N HIS A 218 8.48 4.67 0.97
CA HIS A 218 7.64 4.79 -0.22
C HIS A 218 6.73 3.56 -0.40
N ALA A 219 7.26 2.37 -0.20
CA ALA A 219 6.50 1.13 -0.29
C ALA A 219 5.43 1.02 0.81
N GLN A 220 5.79 1.33 2.07
CA GLN A 220 4.83 1.29 3.17
C GLN A 220 3.74 2.36 3.03
N LEU A 221 4.05 3.54 2.52
CA LEU A 221 3.04 4.57 2.22
C LEU A 221 2.02 4.06 1.20
N THR A 222 2.50 3.39 0.14
CA THR A 222 1.60 2.84 -0.89
C THR A 222 0.70 1.74 -0.31
N LYS A 223 1.26 0.83 0.49
CA LYS A 223 0.48 -0.21 1.18
C LYS A 223 -0.51 0.39 2.18
N ALA A 224 -0.14 1.47 2.88
CA ALA A 224 -1.00 2.18 3.82
C ALA A 224 -2.21 2.84 3.13
N ARG A 225 -2.02 3.44 1.96
CA ARG A 225 -3.15 3.94 1.14
C ARG A 225 -4.13 2.82 0.78
N LEU A 226 -3.62 1.67 0.33
CA LEU A 226 -4.45 0.51 -0.01
C LEU A 226 -5.18 -0.08 1.20
N ALA A 227 -4.57 -0.02 2.39
CA ALA A 227 -5.16 -0.46 3.65
C ALA A 227 -6.12 0.57 4.27
N SER A 228 -6.33 1.73 3.63
CA SER A 228 -7.14 2.84 4.14
C SER A 228 -6.68 3.32 5.51
N VAL A 229 -5.36 3.43 5.72
CA VAL A 229 -4.78 4.08 6.90
C VAL A 229 -5.21 5.56 6.92
N ASP A 230 -5.39 6.10 8.12
CA ASP A 230 -5.84 7.47 8.34
C ASP A 230 -4.99 8.51 7.60
N LEU A 231 -5.68 9.47 6.95
CA LEU A 231 -5.08 10.47 6.06
C LEU A 231 -3.92 11.24 6.72
N GLU A 232 -4.05 11.57 8.01
CA GLU A 232 -3.03 12.31 8.76
C GLU A 232 -1.66 11.57 8.81
N HIS A 233 -1.68 10.24 8.93
CA HIS A 233 -0.46 9.43 8.90
C HIS A 233 0.12 9.36 7.49
N LEU A 234 -0.74 9.31 6.47
CA LEU A 234 -0.32 9.33 5.07
C LEU A 234 0.34 10.67 4.71
N GLU A 235 -0.26 11.80 5.11
CA GLU A 235 0.26 13.15 4.88
C GLU A 235 1.63 13.37 5.54
N ARG A 236 1.79 12.96 6.81
CA ARG A 236 3.10 13.01 7.48
C ARG A 236 4.18 12.21 6.76
N ALA A 237 3.87 11.00 6.34
CA ALA A 237 4.80 10.17 5.59
C ALA A 237 5.14 10.77 4.20
N GLU A 238 4.17 11.38 3.52
CA GLU A 238 4.38 12.10 2.26
C GLU A 238 5.30 13.31 2.42
N GLU A 239 5.11 14.11 3.47
CA GLU A 239 5.99 15.24 3.79
C GLU A 239 7.42 14.78 4.04
N LYS A 240 7.59 13.68 4.77
CA LYS A 240 8.91 13.07 4.99
C LYS A 240 9.56 12.61 3.70
N LEU A 241 8.82 11.92 2.82
CA LEU A 241 9.33 11.54 1.49
C LEU A 241 9.74 12.76 0.66
N LYS A 242 8.96 13.84 0.67
CA LYS A 242 9.32 15.10 -0.02
C LYS A 242 10.64 15.67 0.50
N LEU A 243 10.87 15.62 1.81
CA LEU A 243 12.14 16.05 2.41
C LEU A 243 13.31 15.16 1.97
N MET A 244 13.15 13.84 2.03
CA MET A 244 14.16 12.87 1.59
C MET A 244 14.49 13.01 0.11
N ARG A 245 13.51 13.36 -0.74
CA ARG A 245 13.74 13.68 -2.16
C ARG A 245 14.64 14.89 -2.34
N LYS A 246 14.39 15.98 -1.60
CA LYS A 246 15.25 17.18 -1.63
C LYS A 246 16.70 16.87 -1.23
N GLN A 247 16.89 15.86 -0.36
CA GLN A 247 18.19 15.35 0.07
C GLN A 247 18.79 14.30 -0.88
N ARG A 248 18.15 14.03 -2.03
CA ARG A 248 18.55 13.02 -3.03
C ARG A 248 18.64 11.58 -2.51
N MET A 249 17.96 11.25 -1.41
CA MET A 249 17.95 9.88 -0.86
C MET A 249 17.18 8.86 -1.72
N HIS A 250 16.46 9.34 -2.74
CA HIS A 250 15.71 8.51 -3.70
C HIS A 250 16.58 7.97 -4.85
N VAL A 251 17.86 8.37 -4.90
CA VAL A 251 18.83 7.90 -5.89
C VAL A 251 19.85 7.03 -5.18
N ALA A 252 19.76 5.71 -5.36
CA ALA A 252 20.72 4.79 -4.76
C ALA A 252 22.09 4.87 -5.45
N ALA A 253 23.14 4.50 -4.72
CA ALA A 253 24.46 4.30 -5.31
C ALA A 253 24.41 3.27 -6.45
N GLY A 254 25.18 3.48 -7.51
CA GLY A 254 25.16 2.61 -8.70
C GLY A 254 24.01 2.86 -9.69
N CYS A 255 23.05 3.74 -9.34
CA CYS A 255 21.91 4.09 -10.21
C CYS A 255 22.13 5.43 -10.94
N GLY A 256 23.36 5.94 -10.98
CA GLY A 256 23.70 7.19 -11.65
C GLY A 256 23.50 7.06 -13.16
N LYS A 257 22.98 8.12 -13.80
CA LYS A 257 22.73 8.13 -15.26
C LYS A 257 24.01 7.89 -16.08
N ASP A 258 25.15 8.40 -15.62
CA ASP A 258 26.42 8.24 -16.34
C ASP A 258 26.94 6.80 -16.27
N GLU A 259 26.82 6.17 -15.11
CA GLU A 259 27.18 4.75 -14.93
C GLU A 259 26.25 3.85 -15.75
N LEU A 260 24.94 4.12 -15.72
CA LEU A 260 23.97 3.40 -16.55
C LEU A 260 24.29 3.54 -18.04
N ARG A 261 24.64 4.75 -18.51
CA ARG A 261 25.01 5.01 -19.91
C ARG A 261 26.26 4.24 -20.32
N GLN A 262 27.27 4.18 -19.45
CA GLN A 262 28.52 3.47 -19.73
C GLN A 262 28.32 1.95 -19.76
N GLN A 263 27.51 1.40 -18.85
CA GLN A 263 27.35 -0.04 -18.69
C GLN A 263 26.30 -0.63 -19.65
N MET A 264 25.23 0.11 -19.97
CA MET A 264 24.12 -0.37 -20.79
C MET A 264 24.26 -0.01 -22.28
N SER A 265 25.43 -0.25 -22.86
CA SER A 265 25.67 -0.05 -24.30
C SER A 265 25.47 -1.33 -25.11
N TRP A 266 24.85 -1.22 -26.29
CA TRP A 266 24.69 -2.36 -27.20
C TRP A 266 26.04 -2.94 -27.64
N GLU A 267 27.07 -2.11 -27.74
CA GLU A 267 28.43 -2.52 -28.15
C GLU A 267 29.08 -3.49 -27.16
N LEU A 268 28.59 -3.54 -25.92
CA LEU A 268 29.11 -4.41 -24.87
C LEU A 268 28.42 -5.78 -24.82
N ILE A 269 27.45 -6.04 -25.72
CA ILE A 269 26.65 -7.26 -25.68
C ILE A 269 27.48 -8.50 -26.02
N THR A 270 27.29 -9.54 -25.21
CA THR A 270 28.01 -10.82 -25.35
C THR A 270 27.11 -11.95 -25.84
N ALA A 271 27.63 -12.75 -26.76
CA ALA A 271 27.04 -14.01 -27.23
C ALA A 271 27.16 -15.12 -26.16
N PRO A 272 26.34 -16.19 -26.22
CA PRO A 272 26.42 -17.27 -25.24
C PRO A 272 27.77 -18.01 -25.34
N GLN A 273 28.35 -18.32 -24.19
CA GLN A 273 29.60 -19.08 -24.09
C GLN A 273 29.32 -20.46 -23.47
N GLY A 274 28.67 -21.34 -24.23
CA GLY A 274 28.39 -22.71 -23.80
C GLY A 274 27.11 -23.29 -24.39
N SER A 275 26.79 -24.51 -23.94
CA SER A 275 25.52 -25.18 -24.20
C SER A 275 24.59 -25.09 -22.99
N ASP A 276 23.32 -25.40 -23.20
CA ASP A 276 22.42 -25.73 -22.10
C ASP A 276 22.98 -26.91 -21.30
N THR A 277 22.71 -26.96 -20.00
CA THR A 277 23.10 -28.08 -19.13
C THR A 277 21.93 -28.52 -18.28
N GLU A 278 21.92 -29.79 -17.92
CA GLU A 278 20.91 -30.41 -17.08
C GLU A 278 21.58 -31.29 -16.04
N ARG A 279 21.07 -31.22 -14.82
CA ARG A 279 21.45 -32.06 -13.70
C ARG A 279 20.17 -32.68 -13.11
N PRO A 280 19.79 -33.88 -13.58
CA PRO A 280 18.62 -34.57 -13.05
C PRO A 280 18.87 -35.05 -11.62
N CYS A 281 17.78 -35.34 -10.91
CA CYS A 281 17.81 -36.11 -9.68
C CYS A 281 18.44 -37.48 -9.94
N PRO A 282 19.32 -37.99 -9.03
CA PRO A 282 19.97 -39.29 -9.20
C PRO A 282 19.02 -40.48 -9.28
N VAL A 283 17.80 -40.35 -8.75
CA VAL A 283 16.76 -41.37 -8.86
C VAL A 283 16.03 -41.20 -10.19
N THR A 284 16.24 -42.13 -11.12
CA THR A 284 15.73 -42.06 -12.50
C THR A 284 14.24 -41.71 -12.57
N ASP A 285 13.41 -42.40 -11.79
CA ASP A 285 11.94 -42.24 -11.79
C ASP A 285 11.44 -41.20 -10.77
N CYS A 286 12.29 -40.26 -10.34
CA CYS A 286 11.84 -39.15 -9.49
C CYS A 286 10.79 -38.33 -10.25
N PRO A 287 9.62 -38.02 -9.66
CA PRO A 287 8.66 -37.09 -10.26
C PRO A 287 9.26 -35.70 -10.57
N CYS A 288 10.33 -35.33 -9.86
CA CYS A 288 11.08 -34.11 -10.07
C CYS A 288 11.92 -34.09 -11.36
N ASN A 289 12.17 -35.24 -11.98
CA ASN A 289 12.90 -35.32 -13.24
C ASN A 289 12.02 -35.01 -14.46
N GLU A 290 10.71 -35.00 -14.31
CA GLU A 290 9.80 -34.62 -15.39
C GLU A 290 9.96 -33.13 -15.73
N PRO A 291 10.25 -32.77 -17.00
CA PRO A 291 10.49 -31.38 -17.39
C PRO A 291 9.24 -30.50 -17.23
N CYS A 292 8.06 -31.09 -17.41
CA CYS A 292 6.75 -30.45 -17.17
C CYS A 292 5.75 -31.51 -16.71
N ASN A 293 5.22 -31.36 -15.50
CA ASN A 293 4.18 -32.21 -14.95
C ASN A 293 2.80 -31.89 -15.56
N PRO A 294 1.77 -32.73 -15.38
CA PRO A 294 0.45 -32.49 -15.95
C PRO A 294 -0.12 -31.09 -15.66
N GLY A 295 -0.30 -30.32 -16.73
CA GLY A 295 -0.83 -28.95 -16.70
C GLY A 295 0.21 -27.86 -16.43
N GLU A 296 1.47 -28.20 -16.15
CA GLU A 296 2.58 -27.25 -16.19
C GLU A 296 2.89 -26.87 -17.64
N VAL A 297 3.29 -25.63 -17.85
CA VAL A 297 3.79 -25.16 -19.15
C VAL A 297 5.04 -24.34 -18.89
N LEU A 298 6.12 -24.70 -19.56
CA LEU A 298 7.33 -23.91 -19.74
C LEU A 298 7.67 -23.92 -21.23
N SER A 299 7.87 -22.75 -21.82
CA SER A 299 8.26 -22.62 -23.22
C SER A 299 9.28 -21.51 -23.40
N ILE A 300 10.30 -21.75 -24.23
CA ILE A 300 11.29 -20.74 -24.64
C ILE A 300 11.20 -20.63 -26.16
N ILE A 301 10.83 -19.44 -26.64
CA ILE A 301 10.66 -19.15 -28.07
C ILE A 301 11.79 -18.23 -28.50
N SER A 302 12.66 -18.73 -29.38
CA SER A 302 13.75 -17.94 -29.90
C SER A 302 13.28 -16.85 -30.87
N GLY A 303 13.82 -15.65 -30.74
CA GLY A 303 13.50 -14.51 -31.62
C GLY A 303 12.03 -14.05 -31.54
N ALA A 304 11.34 -14.30 -30.43
CA ALA A 304 9.96 -13.89 -30.20
C ALA A 304 9.74 -12.37 -30.33
N VAL A 305 10.73 -11.55 -29.94
CA VAL A 305 10.66 -10.09 -30.09
C VAL A 305 10.59 -9.70 -31.56
N ASP A 306 11.45 -10.26 -32.40
CA ASP A 306 11.48 -9.99 -33.84
C ASP A 306 10.23 -10.51 -34.55
N GLN A 307 9.72 -11.67 -34.13
CA GLN A 307 8.44 -12.20 -34.64
C GLN A 307 7.27 -11.25 -34.35
N CYS A 308 7.28 -10.56 -33.20
CA CYS A 308 6.22 -9.64 -32.81
C CYS A 308 6.38 -8.23 -33.40
N LEU A 309 7.60 -7.70 -33.40
CA LEU A 309 7.88 -6.28 -33.67
C LEU A 309 8.55 -6.03 -35.02
N GLY A 310 9.06 -7.06 -35.68
CA GLY A 310 9.82 -7.00 -36.94
C GLY A 310 11.33 -7.22 -36.74
N PRO A 311 12.10 -7.43 -37.83
CA PRO A 311 13.52 -7.78 -37.75
C PRO A 311 14.38 -6.71 -37.04
N GLY A 312 15.27 -7.15 -36.15
CA GLY A 312 16.19 -6.28 -35.40
C GLY A 312 15.50 -5.41 -34.34
N ALA A 313 14.27 -5.77 -33.96
CA ALA A 313 13.51 -5.02 -32.98
C ALA A 313 14.02 -5.24 -31.56
N ASP A 314 14.69 -6.36 -31.30
CA ASP A 314 15.35 -6.63 -30.02
C ASP A 314 16.40 -5.56 -29.67
N ARG A 315 17.26 -5.20 -30.63
CA ARG A 315 18.23 -4.11 -30.49
C ARG A 315 17.57 -2.76 -30.26
N LEU A 316 16.61 -2.44 -31.13
CA LEU A 316 15.90 -1.16 -31.05
C LEU A 316 15.17 -1.01 -29.72
N LEU A 317 14.55 -2.07 -29.22
CA LEU A 317 13.87 -2.06 -27.94
C LEU A 317 14.86 -1.94 -26.78
N PHE A 318 16.02 -2.63 -26.82
CA PHE A 318 17.09 -2.47 -25.83
C PHE A 318 17.54 -1.01 -25.75
N GLU A 319 17.97 -0.43 -26.88
CA GLU A 319 18.48 0.95 -26.94
C GLU A 319 17.41 1.95 -26.48
N SER A 320 16.15 1.79 -26.93
CA SER A 320 15.06 2.68 -26.54
C SER A 320 14.72 2.61 -25.04
N LEU A 321 14.79 1.42 -24.41
CA LEU A 321 14.58 1.27 -22.97
C LEU A 321 15.71 1.91 -22.16
N VAL A 322 16.97 1.79 -22.62
CA VAL A 322 18.11 2.47 -22.00
C VAL A 322 17.96 3.99 -22.11
N GLU A 323 17.64 4.50 -23.29
CA GLU A 323 17.40 5.94 -23.48
C GLU A 323 16.24 6.45 -22.61
N ALA A 324 15.15 5.69 -22.51
CA ALA A 324 14.03 6.03 -21.64
C ALA A 324 14.45 6.12 -20.17
N ALA A 325 15.24 5.16 -19.69
CA ALA A 325 15.76 5.14 -18.33
C ALA A 325 16.67 6.35 -18.06
N LEU A 326 17.51 6.74 -19.01
CA LEU A 326 18.39 7.91 -18.91
C LEU A 326 17.62 9.25 -18.95
N ALA A 327 16.54 9.32 -19.72
CA ALA A 327 15.71 10.52 -19.87
C ALA A 327 14.68 10.69 -18.74
N SER A 328 14.33 9.62 -18.02
CA SER A 328 13.36 9.65 -16.92
C SER A 328 13.85 10.42 -15.69
N GLU A 329 12.91 10.74 -14.79
CA GLU A 329 13.21 11.36 -13.48
C GLU A 329 14.21 10.51 -12.69
N GLU A 330 15.17 11.16 -12.02
CA GLU A 330 16.12 10.46 -11.15
C GLU A 330 15.38 9.64 -10.10
N GLY A 331 15.87 8.43 -9.81
CA GLY A 331 15.16 7.47 -8.98
C GLY A 331 14.15 6.60 -9.72
N SER A 332 13.83 6.82 -11.00
CA SER A 332 13.02 5.86 -11.80
C SER A 332 13.74 4.53 -12.06
N VAL A 333 15.07 4.54 -11.94
CA VAL A 333 15.94 3.36 -11.91
C VAL A 333 16.42 3.15 -10.49
N TRP A 334 16.31 1.92 -9.98
CA TRP A 334 16.55 1.61 -8.57
C TRP A 334 17.05 0.17 -8.38
N PRO A 335 17.83 -0.11 -7.31
CA PRO A 335 18.42 -1.43 -7.11
C PRO A 335 17.40 -2.40 -6.48
N ALA A 336 17.39 -3.64 -6.95
CA ALA A 336 16.55 -4.70 -6.38
C ALA A 336 17.10 -6.10 -6.67
N GLY A 337 17.50 -6.82 -5.62
CA GLY A 337 17.89 -8.24 -5.73
C GLY A 337 18.94 -8.52 -6.79
N GLY A 338 20.09 -7.84 -6.69
CA GLY A 338 21.26 -8.05 -7.55
C GLY A 338 21.26 -7.37 -8.91
N LYS A 339 20.25 -6.56 -9.22
CA LYS A 339 20.03 -5.88 -10.51
C LYS A 339 19.39 -4.51 -10.30
N LEU A 340 19.20 -3.77 -11.39
CA LEU A 340 18.42 -2.53 -11.39
C LEU A 340 17.02 -2.78 -11.97
N ILE A 341 16.03 -2.03 -11.52
CA ILE A 341 14.67 -2.02 -12.08
C ILE A 341 14.39 -0.64 -12.63
N PHE A 342 13.82 -0.58 -13.84
CA PHE A 342 13.25 0.63 -14.41
C PHE A 342 11.72 0.57 -14.30
N SER A 343 11.13 1.58 -13.66
CA SER A 343 9.69 1.71 -13.49
C SER A 343 9.28 3.19 -13.47
N ALA A 344 7.98 3.45 -13.35
CA ALA A 344 7.53 4.77 -12.94
C ALA A 344 8.17 5.15 -11.59
N PHE A 345 8.32 6.46 -11.35
CA PHE A 345 8.98 7.00 -10.16
C PHE A 345 8.32 6.51 -8.86
N ASP A 346 6.99 6.39 -8.86
CA ASP A 346 6.18 5.86 -7.76
C ASP A 346 6.22 4.33 -7.64
N ARG A 347 7.21 3.67 -8.27
CA ARG A 347 7.37 2.22 -8.31
C ARG A 347 6.16 1.49 -8.91
N ASN A 348 5.28 2.19 -9.63
CA ASN A 348 4.11 1.60 -10.25
C ASN A 348 4.52 0.80 -11.49
N GLN A 349 4.31 -0.52 -11.40
CA GLN A 349 4.65 -1.49 -12.45
C GLN A 349 3.48 -1.81 -13.37
N SER A 350 2.38 -1.06 -13.35
CA SER A 350 1.29 -1.27 -14.32
C SER A 350 1.73 -0.88 -15.75
N VAL A 351 1.13 -1.53 -16.75
CA VAL A 351 1.37 -1.23 -18.18
C VAL A 351 1.19 0.27 -18.46
N ASN A 352 0.10 0.86 -17.95
CA ASN A 352 -0.20 2.27 -18.14
C ASN A 352 0.84 3.20 -17.50
N ALA A 353 1.38 2.84 -16.33
CA ALA A 353 2.42 3.62 -15.68
C ALA A 353 3.73 3.58 -16.47
N LEU A 354 4.12 2.40 -16.97
CA LEU A 354 5.30 2.25 -17.81
C LEU A 354 5.14 3.05 -19.12
N VAL A 355 4.01 2.92 -19.82
CA VAL A 355 3.74 3.64 -21.07
C VAL A 355 3.85 5.15 -20.87
N ARG A 356 3.20 5.70 -19.83
CA ARG A 356 3.32 7.13 -19.51
C ARG A 356 4.75 7.57 -19.19
N THR A 357 5.52 6.70 -18.52
CA THR A 357 6.93 6.97 -18.20
C THR A 357 7.75 7.06 -19.49
N LEU A 358 7.57 6.10 -20.40
CA LEU A 358 8.23 6.08 -21.71
C LEU A 358 7.82 7.31 -22.55
N GLU A 359 6.54 7.65 -22.60
CA GLU A 359 6.04 8.83 -23.34
C GLU A 359 6.58 10.14 -22.76
N SER A 360 6.62 10.28 -21.44
CA SER A 360 7.18 11.47 -20.76
C SER A 360 8.69 11.62 -20.99
N ALA A 361 9.38 10.49 -21.20
CA ALA A 361 10.79 10.45 -21.58
C ALA A 361 11.04 10.69 -23.09
N ASN A 362 10.01 11.09 -23.86
CA ASN A 362 10.04 11.24 -25.32
C ASN A 362 10.39 9.94 -26.08
N GLN A 363 9.98 8.80 -25.54
CA GLN A 363 10.21 7.48 -26.11
C GLN A 363 8.90 6.85 -26.60
N GLN A 364 8.14 7.58 -27.42
CA GLN A 364 6.83 7.13 -27.93
C GLN A 364 6.92 5.84 -28.73
N ARG A 365 8.01 5.65 -29.50
CA ARG A 365 8.26 4.41 -30.24
C ARG A 365 8.45 3.22 -29.29
N CYS A 366 9.18 3.42 -28.19
CA CYS A 366 9.35 2.40 -27.15
C CYS A 366 8.01 2.01 -26.53
N ALA A 367 7.19 3.00 -26.19
CA ALA A 367 5.85 2.77 -25.64
C ALA A 367 4.97 1.92 -26.59
N GLN A 368 5.01 2.21 -27.89
CA GLN A 368 4.28 1.42 -28.90
C GLN A 368 4.81 -0.01 -29.03
N MET A 369 6.12 -0.21 -28.99
CA MET A 369 6.73 -1.55 -29.00
C MET A 369 6.30 -2.36 -27.77
N MET A 370 6.33 -1.75 -26.58
CA MET A 370 5.87 -2.39 -25.34
C MET A 370 4.38 -2.78 -25.41
N LEU A 371 3.52 -1.90 -25.92
CA LEU A 371 2.09 -2.20 -26.10
C LEU A 371 1.84 -3.34 -27.08
N LYS A 372 2.61 -3.43 -28.17
CA LYS A 372 2.53 -4.55 -29.11
C LYS A 372 2.95 -5.88 -28.46
N LEU A 373 4.03 -5.89 -27.69
CA LEU A 373 4.44 -7.07 -26.93
C LEU A 373 3.36 -7.50 -25.92
N VAL A 374 2.74 -6.54 -25.23
CA VAL A 374 1.60 -6.80 -24.32
C VAL A 374 0.45 -7.46 -25.10
N GLN A 375 -0.02 -6.85 -26.18
CA GLN A 375 -1.12 -7.40 -26.99
C GLN A 375 -0.81 -8.81 -27.52
N SER A 376 0.41 -9.02 -28.00
CA SER A 376 0.87 -10.32 -28.50
C SER A 376 0.90 -11.36 -27.39
N SER A 377 1.34 -10.98 -26.18
CA SER A 377 1.41 -11.87 -25.02
C SER A 377 0.02 -12.30 -24.55
N GLU A 378 -0.89 -11.34 -24.39
CA GLU A 378 -2.28 -11.60 -24.00
C GLU A 378 -2.98 -12.51 -25.01
N ALA A 379 -2.77 -12.27 -26.31
CA ALA A 379 -3.35 -13.10 -27.36
C ALA A 379 -2.76 -14.53 -27.40
N THR A 380 -1.47 -14.69 -27.11
CA THR A 380 -0.77 -15.98 -27.23
C THR A 380 -0.99 -16.88 -26.01
N TYR A 381 -0.89 -16.31 -24.80
CA TYR A 381 -0.84 -17.08 -23.56
C TYR A 381 -2.15 -16.99 -22.75
N GLY A 382 -3.07 -16.11 -23.14
CA GLY A 382 -4.28 -15.81 -22.37
C GLY A 382 -3.98 -14.98 -21.11
N GLY A 383 -5.05 -14.47 -20.49
CA GLY A 383 -4.93 -13.49 -19.42
C GLY A 383 -4.67 -12.07 -19.93
N PHE A 384 -4.65 -11.10 -19.01
CA PHE A 384 -4.25 -9.71 -19.31
C PHE A 384 -2.94 -9.38 -18.61
N VAL A 385 -2.08 -8.54 -19.19
CA VAL A 385 -0.85 -8.10 -18.54
C VAL A 385 -1.20 -7.15 -17.40
N SER A 386 -1.08 -7.66 -16.17
CA SER A 386 -1.44 -6.93 -14.95
C SER A 386 -0.30 -6.04 -14.45
N ALA A 387 0.94 -6.46 -14.68
CA ALA A 387 2.15 -5.74 -14.31
C ALA A 387 3.31 -6.05 -15.27
N VAL A 388 4.25 -5.12 -15.35
CA VAL A 388 5.46 -5.16 -16.15
C VAL A 388 6.66 -4.80 -15.28
N GLN A 389 7.67 -5.65 -15.27
CA GLN A 389 8.94 -5.40 -14.61
C GLN A 389 10.07 -5.36 -15.65
N VAL A 390 10.73 -4.21 -15.77
CA VAL A 390 11.89 -4.02 -16.64
C VAL A 390 13.16 -4.09 -15.79
N ASN A 391 13.92 -5.16 -15.97
CA ASN A 391 15.09 -5.52 -15.18
C ASN A 391 16.36 -5.25 -15.97
N PHE A 392 17.24 -4.40 -15.45
CA PHE A 392 18.52 -4.04 -16.03
C PHE A 392 19.63 -4.83 -15.33
N HIS A 393 20.30 -5.68 -16.09
CA HIS A 393 21.47 -6.44 -15.69
C HIS A 393 22.71 -5.82 -16.33
N CYS A 394 23.37 -4.91 -15.63
CA CYS A 394 24.42 -4.07 -16.24
C CYS A 394 25.71 -4.82 -16.59
N THR A 395 26.03 -5.88 -15.84
CA THR A 395 27.26 -6.68 -16.01
C THR A 395 27.01 -8.15 -15.67
N GLY A 396 27.99 -9.02 -15.91
CA GLY A 396 27.97 -10.44 -15.51
C GLY A 396 27.80 -10.70 -14.01
N GLU A 397 28.13 -9.72 -13.17
CA GLU A 397 27.99 -9.78 -11.71
C GLU A 397 26.57 -9.52 -11.23
N SER A 398 25.73 -8.91 -12.07
CA SER A 398 24.31 -8.73 -11.75
C SER A 398 23.57 -10.07 -11.83
N PHE A 399 22.60 -10.25 -10.95
CA PHE A 399 21.86 -11.50 -10.83
C PHE A 399 20.37 -11.24 -10.59
N HIS A 400 19.60 -12.30 -10.75
CA HIS A 400 18.22 -12.38 -10.30
C HIS A 400 18.10 -13.63 -9.45
N ASP A 401 17.79 -13.46 -8.16
CA ASP A 401 17.75 -14.56 -7.20
C ASP A 401 16.86 -15.72 -7.65
N GLN A 402 17.20 -16.92 -7.19
CA GLN A 402 16.36 -18.09 -7.40
C GLN A 402 15.05 -17.92 -6.62
N HIS A 403 13.93 -17.87 -7.32
CA HIS A 403 12.63 -17.55 -6.70
C HIS A 403 11.46 -18.13 -7.48
N ARG A 404 10.28 -18.05 -6.86
CA ARG A 404 8.97 -18.18 -7.51
C ARG A 404 8.39 -16.79 -7.70
N ASP A 405 7.75 -16.53 -8.82
CA ASP A 405 7.00 -15.28 -8.99
C ASP A 405 5.82 -15.23 -8.01
N VAL A 406 5.45 -14.01 -7.61
CA VAL A 406 4.33 -13.74 -6.71
C VAL A 406 3.05 -13.61 -7.54
N TYR A 407 2.25 -14.68 -7.60
CA TYR A 407 1.01 -14.78 -8.38
C TYR A 407 -0.25 -14.51 -7.56
N GLY A 408 -0.16 -14.10 -6.29
CA GLY A 408 -1.34 -13.74 -5.52
C GLY A 408 -1.06 -13.23 -4.12
N ALA A 409 -2.10 -12.71 -3.46
CA ALA A 409 -2.00 -12.05 -2.14
C ALA A 409 -1.46 -12.95 -1.00
N LYS A 410 -1.46 -14.28 -1.19
CA LYS A 410 -0.91 -15.24 -0.23
C LYS A 410 0.62 -15.31 -0.27
N GLN A 411 1.25 -14.87 -1.36
CA GLN A 411 2.69 -14.84 -1.51
C GLN A 411 3.23 -13.47 -1.09
N ARG A 412 4.29 -13.47 -0.27
CA ARG A 412 4.84 -12.24 0.33
C ARG A 412 5.62 -11.45 -0.72
N ALA A 413 5.11 -10.28 -1.06
CA ALA A 413 5.88 -9.29 -1.81
C ALA A 413 6.99 -8.73 -0.90
N GLY A 414 8.16 -8.43 -1.48
CA GLY A 414 9.28 -7.85 -0.74
C GLY A 414 8.89 -6.56 0.02
N PRO A 415 9.68 -6.14 1.03
CA PRO A 415 9.38 -4.97 1.85
C PRO A 415 9.16 -3.71 1.00
N ASN A 416 9.88 -3.60 -0.12
CA ASN A 416 9.87 -2.46 -1.04
C ASN A 416 8.86 -2.58 -2.20
N CYS A 417 8.09 -3.68 -2.29
CA CYS A 417 7.13 -3.86 -3.36
C CYS A 417 5.83 -3.07 -3.10
N ALA A 418 5.42 -2.25 -4.06
CA ALA A 418 4.22 -1.42 -4.01
C ALA A 418 3.00 -2.04 -4.74
N CYS A 419 3.14 -3.23 -5.32
CA CYS A 419 2.15 -3.82 -6.21
C CYS A 419 0.94 -4.43 -5.47
N SER A 420 -0.27 -4.21 -5.98
CA SER A 420 -1.46 -4.99 -5.61
C SER A 420 -1.57 -6.19 -6.56
N PHE A 421 -1.27 -7.40 -6.07
CA PHE A 421 -1.31 -8.60 -6.91
C PHE A 421 -2.76 -9.05 -7.13
N LYS A 422 -3.18 -9.03 -8.40
CA LYS A 422 -4.28 -9.89 -8.85
C LYS A 422 -3.75 -11.31 -8.98
N GLU A 423 -4.63 -12.29 -8.91
CA GLU A 423 -4.24 -13.68 -9.16
C GLU A 423 -3.68 -13.80 -10.59
N CYS A 424 -2.44 -14.27 -10.70
CA CYS A 424 -1.75 -14.39 -11.97
C CYS A 424 -1.77 -15.85 -12.45
N VAL A 425 -1.92 -16.03 -13.75
CA VAL A 425 -2.01 -17.33 -14.43
C VAL A 425 -0.70 -17.72 -15.11
N GLY A 426 0.24 -16.78 -15.29
CA GLY A 426 1.53 -17.02 -15.89
C GLY A 426 2.41 -15.77 -15.97
N THR A 427 3.65 -15.99 -16.40
CA THR A 427 4.64 -14.94 -16.66
C THR A 427 5.22 -15.19 -18.04
N VAL A 428 5.36 -14.12 -18.82
CA VAL A 428 6.20 -14.11 -20.02
C VAL A 428 7.34 -13.13 -19.81
N CYS A 429 8.57 -13.56 -20.09
CA CYS A 429 9.78 -12.78 -19.90
C CYS A 429 10.55 -12.70 -21.23
N TYR A 430 10.63 -11.49 -21.78
CA TYR A 430 11.45 -11.20 -22.96
C TYR A 430 12.87 -10.87 -22.54
N SER A 431 13.86 -11.37 -23.27
CA SER A 431 15.28 -11.10 -23.05
C SER A 431 15.84 -10.23 -24.16
N LEU A 432 16.59 -9.19 -23.81
CA LEU A 432 17.21 -8.25 -24.74
C LEU A 432 18.69 -8.07 -24.38
N GLY A 433 19.56 -8.03 -25.38
CA GLY A 433 20.99 -7.80 -25.18
C GLY A 433 21.78 -9.08 -24.91
N SER A 434 22.68 -9.03 -23.92
CA SER A 434 23.62 -10.14 -23.65
C SER A 434 22.90 -11.42 -23.28
N SER A 435 23.37 -12.53 -23.87
CA SER A 435 22.90 -13.85 -23.51
C SER A 435 23.24 -14.16 -22.07
N ARG A 436 22.28 -14.73 -21.33
CA ARG A 436 22.46 -15.15 -19.94
C ARG A 436 21.91 -16.54 -19.71
N LEU A 437 22.55 -17.27 -18.79
CA LEU A 437 21.98 -18.49 -18.26
C LEU A 437 20.78 -18.16 -17.38
N CYS A 438 19.68 -18.86 -17.60
CA CYS A 438 18.58 -18.96 -16.67
C CYS A 438 18.66 -20.30 -15.97
N ARG A 439 18.71 -20.28 -14.63
CA ARG A 439 18.70 -21.46 -13.79
C ARG A 439 17.25 -21.79 -13.44
N LEU A 440 16.81 -22.99 -13.78
CA LEU A 440 15.48 -23.52 -13.50
C LEU A 440 15.65 -24.71 -12.55
N CYS A 441 14.92 -24.72 -11.43
CA CYS A 441 15.02 -25.81 -10.45
C CYS A 441 13.64 -26.32 -10.07
N SER A 442 13.42 -27.63 -10.19
CA SER A 442 12.23 -28.28 -9.62
C SER A 442 12.39 -28.37 -8.11
N MET A 443 11.38 -27.93 -7.38
CA MET A 443 11.38 -27.88 -5.92
C MET A 443 10.53 -29.01 -5.34
N VAL A 444 10.95 -29.54 -4.19
CA VAL A 444 10.19 -30.55 -3.41
C VAL A 444 9.90 -30.04 -1.99
N ASP A 445 9.84 -28.72 -1.84
CA ASP A 445 9.51 -28.04 -0.58
C ASP A 445 7.99 -28.08 -0.30
N SER A 446 7.57 -27.54 0.84
CA SER A 446 6.17 -27.50 1.26
C SER A 446 5.23 -26.68 0.36
N PHE A 447 5.78 -25.88 -0.56
CA PHE A 447 5.00 -25.11 -1.53
C PHE A 447 4.78 -25.85 -2.85
N SER A 448 5.62 -26.85 -3.13
CA SER A 448 5.54 -27.71 -4.31
C SER A 448 4.57 -28.87 -4.11
N ALA A 449 3.89 -29.26 -5.20
CA ALA A 449 3.12 -30.48 -5.26
C ALA A 449 3.99 -31.72 -5.56
N LEU A 450 5.26 -31.53 -5.92
CA LEU A 450 6.18 -32.62 -6.23
C LEU A 450 6.60 -33.36 -4.96
N LYS A 451 6.46 -34.68 -4.98
CA LYS A 451 6.89 -35.54 -3.88
C LYS A 451 8.39 -35.84 -4.01
N PRO A 452 9.19 -35.66 -2.94
CA PRO A 452 10.59 -36.07 -2.96
C PRO A 452 10.71 -37.59 -3.09
N CYS A 453 11.73 -38.06 -3.79
CA CYS A 453 12.05 -39.50 -3.90
C CYS A 453 12.80 -40.06 -2.68
N GLY A 454 13.01 -39.23 -1.65
CA GLY A 454 13.73 -39.53 -0.42
C GLY A 454 14.28 -38.26 0.23
N ASP A 455 14.85 -38.38 1.43
CA ASP A 455 15.31 -37.23 2.24
C ASP A 455 16.42 -36.41 1.57
N SER A 456 17.17 -37.01 0.64
CA SER A 456 18.25 -36.36 -0.12
C SER A 456 17.79 -35.80 -1.48
N CYS A 457 16.50 -35.83 -1.79
CA CYS A 457 15.98 -35.31 -3.05
C CYS A 457 16.12 -33.79 -3.11
N GLN A 458 17.03 -33.30 -3.96
CA GLN A 458 17.25 -31.87 -4.20
C GLN A 458 16.50 -31.34 -5.44
N GLY A 459 15.73 -32.20 -6.11
CA GLY A 459 15.07 -31.88 -7.37
C GLY A 459 15.98 -31.99 -8.60
N ARG A 460 15.49 -31.46 -9.72
CA ARG A 460 16.20 -31.32 -11.00
C ARG A 460 16.65 -29.87 -11.17
N GLU A 461 17.82 -29.68 -11.77
CA GLU A 461 18.35 -28.37 -12.12
C GLU A 461 18.68 -28.29 -13.61
N GLU A 462 18.25 -27.21 -14.26
CA GLU A 462 18.54 -26.92 -15.66
C GLU A 462 19.13 -25.52 -15.78
N HIS A 463 20.06 -25.37 -16.72
CA HIS A 463 20.55 -24.08 -17.16
C HIS A 463 20.26 -23.91 -18.65
N ARG A 464 19.43 -22.91 -18.96
CA ARG A 464 19.00 -22.58 -20.33
C ARG A 464 19.54 -21.24 -20.73
N TRP A 465 20.17 -21.14 -21.91
CA TRP A 465 20.58 -19.84 -22.44
C TRP A 465 19.39 -19.04 -22.96
N LEU A 466 19.17 -17.85 -22.40
CA LEU A 466 18.26 -16.86 -22.93
C LEU A 466 19.05 -15.84 -23.75
N ARG A 467 18.78 -15.76 -25.05
CA ARG A 467 19.44 -14.88 -26.01
C ARG A 467 18.65 -13.59 -26.21
N SER A 468 19.27 -12.60 -26.85
CA SER A 468 18.54 -11.40 -27.29
C SER A 468 17.39 -11.78 -28.21
N GLY A 469 16.21 -11.25 -27.93
CA GLY A 469 14.98 -11.50 -28.67
C GLY A 469 14.18 -12.71 -28.20
N ASP A 470 14.71 -13.56 -27.31
CA ASP A 470 14.00 -14.74 -26.82
C ASP A 470 12.87 -14.36 -25.85
N ALA A 471 11.80 -15.16 -25.81
CA ALA A 471 10.76 -15.11 -24.79
C ALA A 471 10.68 -16.43 -24.02
N MET A 472 10.64 -16.36 -22.70
CA MET A 472 10.35 -17.49 -21.82
C MET A 472 8.97 -17.30 -21.20
N PHE A 473 8.07 -18.26 -21.40
CA PHE A 473 6.75 -18.28 -20.75
C PHE A 473 6.64 -19.48 -19.81
N PHE A 474 6.07 -19.25 -18.63
CA PHE A 474 5.67 -20.31 -17.71
C PHE A 474 4.36 -19.97 -16.99
N ASN A 475 3.53 -21.00 -16.76
CA ASN A 475 2.22 -20.81 -16.12
C ASN A 475 2.27 -20.94 -14.58
N ALA A 476 1.15 -20.67 -13.92
CA ALA A 476 1.02 -20.72 -12.46
C ALA A 476 1.37 -22.08 -11.85
N LYS A 477 0.99 -23.17 -12.51
CA LYS A 477 1.31 -24.53 -12.05
C LYS A 477 2.81 -24.80 -12.10
N TRP A 478 3.48 -24.38 -13.17
CA TRP A 478 4.94 -24.48 -13.25
C TRP A 478 5.61 -23.63 -12.17
N ASN A 479 5.20 -22.37 -11.99
CA ASN A 479 5.78 -21.48 -10.97
C ASN A 479 5.56 -21.97 -9.52
N GLN A 480 4.55 -22.81 -9.27
CA GLN A 480 4.33 -23.41 -7.95
C GLN A 480 5.38 -24.48 -7.63
N ASN A 481 5.74 -25.30 -8.62
CA ASN A 481 6.60 -26.47 -8.42
C ASN A 481 8.06 -26.20 -8.76
N HIS A 482 8.35 -25.13 -9.48
CA HIS A 482 9.70 -24.79 -9.94
C HIS A 482 10.09 -23.37 -9.52
N THR A 483 11.38 -23.13 -9.42
CA THR A 483 11.96 -21.80 -9.25
C THR A 483 12.77 -21.43 -10.48
N HIS A 484 12.96 -20.14 -10.70
CA HIS A 484 13.83 -19.63 -11.73
C HIS A 484 14.70 -18.46 -11.22
N GLY A 485 15.82 -18.24 -11.89
CA GLY A 485 16.75 -17.15 -11.58
C GLY A 485 17.76 -16.91 -12.70
N ILE A 486 18.49 -15.80 -12.61
CA ILE A 486 19.62 -15.47 -13.47
C ILE A 486 20.86 -15.46 -12.58
N PRO A 487 21.68 -16.52 -12.54
CA PRO A 487 22.89 -16.54 -11.73
C PRO A 487 23.92 -15.50 -12.21
N LYS A 488 24.88 -15.19 -11.33
CA LYS A 488 26.10 -14.49 -11.70
C LYS A 488 26.90 -15.33 -12.70
N MET A 489 27.52 -14.66 -13.67
CA MET A 489 28.34 -15.32 -14.68
C MET A 489 29.81 -15.23 -14.29
N SER A 490 30.54 -16.35 -14.31
CA SER A 490 31.98 -16.41 -14.02
C SER A 490 32.84 -15.79 -15.13
N SER A 491 32.33 -15.75 -16.38
CA SER A 491 32.92 -15.00 -17.49
C SER A 491 32.19 -13.67 -17.66
N GLY A 492 32.93 -12.62 -18.04
CA GLY A 492 32.39 -11.27 -18.23
C GLY A 492 31.27 -11.27 -19.27
N SER A 493 30.02 -11.27 -18.80
CA SER A 493 28.83 -11.08 -19.62
C SER A 493 28.48 -9.60 -19.67
N GLY A 494 28.09 -9.13 -20.84
CA GLY A 494 27.68 -7.75 -21.05
C GLY A 494 26.31 -7.41 -20.45
N PRO A 495 25.76 -6.23 -20.81
CA PRO A 495 24.47 -5.78 -20.33
C PRO A 495 23.32 -6.58 -20.93
N ARG A 496 22.27 -6.81 -20.14
CA ARG A 496 21.02 -7.47 -20.53
C ARG A 496 19.84 -6.74 -19.93
N ILE A 497 18.71 -6.72 -20.64
CA ILE A 497 17.42 -6.31 -20.09
C ILE A 497 16.47 -7.51 -20.13
N SER A 498 15.77 -7.80 -19.02
CA SER A 498 14.56 -8.62 -19.05
C SER A 498 13.32 -7.75 -18.93
N VAL A 499 12.31 -8.03 -19.76
CA VAL A 499 10.99 -7.44 -19.65
C VAL A 499 10.02 -8.56 -19.27
N ALA A 500 9.62 -8.60 -17.99
CA ALA A 500 8.71 -9.60 -17.46
C ALA A 500 7.29 -9.05 -17.36
N PHE A 501 6.32 -9.77 -17.94
CA PHE A 501 4.90 -9.49 -17.87
C PHE A 501 4.21 -10.53 -16.99
N LEU A 502 3.52 -10.05 -15.95
CA LEU A 502 2.68 -10.87 -15.09
C LEU A 502 1.25 -10.92 -15.66
N LEU A 503 0.81 -12.09 -16.12
CA LEU A 503 -0.50 -12.31 -16.73
C LEU A 503 -1.53 -12.57 -15.63
N GLY A 504 -2.49 -11.66 -15.45
CA GLY A 504 -3.62 -11.79 -14.55
C GLY A 504 -4.72 -12.68 -15.12
N ALA A 505 -5.41 -13.42 -14.24
CA ALA A 505 -6.63 -14.16 -14.60
C ALA A 505 -7.70 -13.20 -15.14
N SER A 506 -8.30 -13.55 -16.28
CA SER A 506 -9.32 -12.74 -16.97
C SER A 506 -10.65 -12.65 -16.24
#